data_AF-A0A662V0D2-F1
#
_entry.id   AF-A0A662V0D2-F1
#
_cell.length_a   1.000
_cell.length_b   1.000
_cell.length_c   1.000
_cell.angle_alpha   90.00
_cell.angle_beta   90.00
_cell.angle_gamma   90.00
#
_symmetry.space_group_name_H-M   'P 1'
#
loop_
_entity.id
_entity.type
_entity.pdbx_description
1 polymer ?
#
loop_
_entity_poly.entity_id
_entity_poly.type
_entity_poly.pdbx_seq_one_letter_code
_entity_poly.pdbx_strand_id
1 'polypeptide(L)'
;GHFVSCSLFYFIGALTNVAVGAPDPIAIIASYGLGVPAMLIVIFSTLTTGFLDIYSAAITFKNIVPGASVKKQIVFVGVLSTVIAALFPAEAYEWFLLLLVSAFVPLAVIMVMDYFAAPYNPEELLVRSGRYWFWRGFNIYAMGVWAVSFIFCLLLSIASVLGVDIPVVSGIAANYGTSLPTLALTAALYLPIALAKRKRAAST
;
A
#
# COMPACT_ATOMS: atom_id res chain seq x y z
N GLY A 1 -20.61 -1.14 2.41
CA GLY A 1 -20.45 -1.88 1.15
C GLY A 1 -19.26 -2.81 1.18
N HIS A 2 -18.04 -2.26 1.17
CA HIS A 2 -16.80 -3.05 1.03
C HIS A 2 -16.63 -4.18 2.05
N PHE A 3 -16.85 -3.91 3.35
CA PHE A 3 -16.79 -4.93 4.41
C PHE A 3 -17.66 -6.16 4.10
N VAL A 4 -18.94 -5.93 3.76
CA VAL A 4 -19.90 -7.01 3.43
C VAL A 4 -19.40 -7.81 2.23
N SER A 5 -18.93 -7.14 1.17
CA SER A 5 -18.41 -7.80 -0.02
C SER A 5 -17.19 -8.69 0.31
N CYS A 6 -16.20 -8.16 1.03
CA CYS A 6 -15.01 -8.92 1.40
C CYS A 6 -15.35 -10.11 2.30
N SER A 7 -16.18 -9.91 3.32
CA SER A 7 -16.62 -10.98 4.23
C SER A 7 -17.32 -12.10 3.47
N LEU A 8 -18.16 -11.79 2.47
CA LEU A 8 -18.82 -12.80 1.65
C LEU A 8 -17.82 -13.58 0.77
N PHE A 9 -16.87 -12.90 0.11
CA PHE A 9 -15.86 -13.60 -0.70
C PHE A 9 -14.94 -14.49 0.14
N TYR A 10 -14.52 -14.03 1.33
CA TYR A 10 -13.75 -14.86 2.26
C TYR A 10 -14.56 -16.06 2.76
N PHE A 11 -15.84 -15.86 3.07
CA PHE A 11 -16.72 -16.94 3.48
C PHE A 11 -16.89 -17.99 2.37
N ILE A 12 -17.11 -17.56 1.13
CA ILE A 12 -17.24 -18.46 -0.03
C ILE A 12 -15.94 -19.27 -0.22
N GLY A 13 -14.77 -18.62 -0.20
CA GLY A 13 -13.48 -19.32 -0.33
C GLY A 13 -13.21 -20.32 0.80
N ALA A 14 -13.55 -19.97 2.03
CA ALA A 14 -13.45 -20.89 3.16
C ALA A 14 -14.42 -22.08 3.02
N LEU A 15 -15.67 -21.82 2.61
CA LEU A 15 -16.69 -22.84 2.42
C LEU A 15 -16.30 -23.82 1.31
N THR A 16 -15.78 -23.35 0.17
CA THR A 16 -15.33 -24.21 -0.92
C THR A 16 -14.13 -25.06 -0.52
N ASN A 17 -13.21 -24.50 0.25
CA ASN A 17 -12.07 -25.25 0.77
C ASN A 17 -12.51 -26.37 1.73
N VAL A 18 -13.47 -26.10 2.61
CA VAL A 18 -14.01 -27.12 3.54
C VAL A 18 -14.85 -28.18 2.81
N ALA A 19 -15.66 -27.77 1.83
CA ALA A 19 -16.60 -28.67 1.17
C ALA A 19 -15.97 -29.54 0.08
N VAL A 20 -15.00 -29.00 -0.68
CA VAL A 20 -14.45 -29.63 -1.89
C VAL A 20 -12.92 -29.82 -1.79
N GLY A 21 -12.26 -29.26 -0.78
CA GLY A 21 -10.79 -29.29 -0.66
C GLY A 21 -10.09 -28.34 -1.63
N ALA A 22 -10.82 -27.44 -2.29
CA ALA A 22 -10.31 -26.50 -3.27
C ALA A 22 -10.55 -25.05 -2.80
N PRO A 23 -9.48 -24.26 -2.56
CA PRO A 23 -9.60 -22.89 -2.04
C PRO A 23 -9.97 -21.86 -3.11
N ASP A 24 -10.07 -22.26 -4.39
CA ASP A 24 -10.43 -21.38 -5.51
C ASP A 24 -11.88 -21.64 -5.97
N PRO A 25 -12.85 -20.79 -5.55
CA PRO A 25 -14.23 -20.90 -6.01
C PRO A 25 -14.40 -20.74 -7.52
N ILE A 26 -13.51 -20.00 -8.19
CA ILE A 26 -13.60 -19.73 -9.63
C ILE A 26 -13.28 -21.00 -10.41
N ALA A 27 -12.22 -21.72 -10.02
CA ALA A 27 -11.89 -23.01 -10.61
C ALA A 27 -13.00 -24.06 -10.43
N ILE A 28 -13.69 -24.03 -9.29
CA ILE A 28 -14.84 -24.90 -9.03
C ILE A 28 -15.99 -24.56 -9.98
N ILE A 29 -16.37 -23.30 -10.09
CA ILE A 29 -17.45 -22.89 -11.01
C ILE A 29 -17.12 -23.28 -12.46
N ALA A 30 -15.85 -23.13 -12.86
CA ALA A 30 -15.40 -23.52 -14.19
C ALA A 30 -15.51 -25.03 -14.44
N SER A 31 -15.24 -25.88 -13.43
CA SER A 31 -15.33 -27.35 -13.57
C SER A 31 -16.77 -27.86 -13.79
N TYR A 32 -17.78 -27.10 -13.32
CA TYR A 32 -19.20 -27.39 -13.57
C TYR A 32 -19.71 -26.89 -14.94
N GLY A 33 -18.82 -26.51 -15.87
CA GLY A 33 -19.19 -26.06 -17.21
C GLY A 33 -19.54 -24.57 -17.30
N LEU A 34 -19.40 -23.81 -16.21
CA LEU A 34 -19.64 -22.36 -16.17
C LEU A 34 -18.34 -21.54 -16.34
N GLY A 35 -17.38 -22.07 -17.10
CA GLY A 35 -16.07 -21.44 -17.32
C GLY A 35 -16.14 -20.05 -17.95
N VAL A 36 -17.07 -19.83 -18.89
CA VAL A 36 -17.24 -18.51 -19.55
C VAL A 36 -17.75 -17.45 -18.55
N PRO A 37 -18.83 -17.68 -17.78
CA PRO A 37 -19.22 -16.78 -16.69
C PRO A 37 -18.09 -16.53 -15.67
N ALA A 38 -17.39 -17.58 -15.25
CA ALA A 38 -16.27 -17.48 -14.31
C ALA A 38 -15.15 -16.57 -14.85
N MET A 39 -14.79 -16.74 -16.12
CA MET A 39 -13.81 -15.90 -16.80
C MET A 39 -14.25 -14.44 -16.90
N LEU A 40 -15.52 -14.18 -17.25
CA LEU A 40 -16.05 -12.82 -17.32
C LEU A 40 -16.00 -12.12 -15.97
N ILE A 41 -16.31 -12.83 -14.87
CA ILE A 41 -16.20 -12.29 -13.51
C ILE A 41 -14.76 -11.86 -13.23
N VAL A 42 -13.78 -12.72 -13.52
CA VAL A 42 -12.36 -12.40 -13.31
C VAL A 42 -11.93 -11.21 -14.16
N ILE A 43 -12.27 -11.21 -15.46
CA ILE A 43 -11.91 -10.13 -16.39
C ILE A 43 -12.52 -8.80 -15.93
N PHE A 44 -13.82 -8.73 -15.65
CA PHE A 44 -14.44 -7.47 -15.25
C PHE A 44 -13.94 -6.96 -13.88
N SER A 45 -13.70 -7.87 -12.94
CA SER A 45 -13.12 -7.53 -11.64
C SER A 45 -11.72 -6.93 -11.79
N THR A 46 -10.85 -7.60 -12.55
CA THR A 46 -9.45 -7.19 -12.75
C THR A 46 -9.29 -5.99 -13.67
N LEU A 47 -10.13 -5.84 -14.70
CA LEU A 47 -10.11 -4.66 -15.57
C LEU A 47 -10.46 -3.38 -14.80
N THR A 48 -11.45 -3.46 -13.91
CA THR A 48 -11.91 -2.29 -13.14
C THR A 48 -10.83 -1.81 -12.18
N THR A 49 -10.18 -2.72 -11.46
CA THR A 49 -9.10 -2.37 -10.53
C THR A 49 -7.83 -1.95 -11.28
N GLY A 50 -7.45 -2.67 -12.34
CA GLY A 50 -6.29 -2.32 -13.16
C GLY A 50 -6.39 -0.95 -13.83
N PHE A 51 -7.59 -0.56 -14.27
CA PHE A 51 -7.83 0.80 -14.79
C PHE A 51 -7.56 1.88 -13.73
N LEU A 52 -8.04 1.68 -12.50
CA LEU A 52 -7.84 2.63 -11.40
C LEU A 52 -6.37 2.77 -11.03
N ASP A 53 -5.61 1.67 -11.03
CA ASP A 53 -4.18 1.68 -10.73
C ASP A 53 -3.38 2.44 -11.80
N ILE A 54 -3.63 2.14 -13.08
CA ILE A 54 -2.98 2.85 -14.21
C ILE A 54 -3.32 4.34 -14.18
N TYR A 55 -4.60 4.68 -13.96
CA TYR A 55 -5.05 6.06 -13.90
C TYR A 55 -4.42 6.82 -12.73
N SER A 56 -4.39 6.20 -11.53
CA SER A 56 -3.77 6.76 -10.33
C SER A 56 -2.28 7.08 -10.54
N ALA A 57 -1.54 6.15 -11.15
CA ALA A 57 -0.13 6.36 -11.50
C ALA A 57 0.06 7.50 -12.52
N ALA A 58 -0.78 7.56 -13.57
CA ALA A 58 -0.70 8.58 -14.59
C ALA A 58 -0.98 10.00 -14.04
N ILE A 59 -1.97 10.14 -13.15
CA ILE A 59 -2.28 11.41 -12.48
C ILE A 59 -1.17 11.80 -11.49
N THR A 60 -0.64 10.84 -10.74
CA THR A 60 0.50 11.07 -9.85
C THR A 60 1.70 11.63 -10.62
N PHE A 61 2.02 11.04 -11.78
CA PHE A 61 3.09 11.56 -12.63
C PHE A 61 2.81 12.96 -13.17
N LYS A 62 1.57 13.26 -13.55
CA LYS A 62 1.18 14.62 -13.97
C LYS A 62 1.34 15.65 -12.84
N ASN A 63 1.05 15.27 -11.60
CA ASN A 63 1.24 16.17 -10.46
C ASN A 63 2.73 16.50 -10.24
N ILE A 64 3.63 15.58 -10.56
CA ILE A 64 5.09 15.81 -10.51
C ILE A 64 5.56 16.64 -11.71
N VAL A 65 5.07 16.32 -12.91
CA VAL A 65 5.42 16.99 -14.17
C VAL A 65 4.14 17.54 -14.82
N PRO A 66 3.72 18.78 -14.49
CA PRO A 66 2.43 19.34 -14.92
C PRO A 66 2.21 19.37 -16.44
N GLY A 67 3.29 19.46 -17.23
CA GLY A 67 3.24 19.42 -18.69
C GLY A 67 3.05 18.03 -19.30
N ALA A 68 3.05 16.96 -18.50
CA ALA A 68 2.90 15.60 -19.00
C ALA A 68 1.45 15.33 -19.48
N SER A 69 1.33 14.68 -20.65
CA SER A 69 0.04 14.26 -21.17
C SER A 69 -0.47 13.01 -20.46
N VAL A 70 -1.62 13.11 -19.77
CA VAL A 70 -2.26 11.97 -19.08
C VAL A 70 -2.51 10.81 -20.03
N LYS A 71 -2.98 11.08 -21.25
CA LYS A 71 -3.26 10.02 -22.25
C LYS A 71 -2.02 9.21 -22.57
N LYS A 72 -0.87 9.88 -22.79
CA LYS A 72 0.41 9.20 -23.06
C LYS A 72 0.86 8.40 -21.84
N GLN A 73 0.67 8.94 -20.63
CA GLN A 73 1.04 8.26 -19.40
C GLN A 73 0.19 7.02 -19.12
N ILE A 74 -1.12 7.07 -19.36
CA ILE A 74 -2.01 5.90 -19.23
C ILE A 74 -1.54 4.77 -20.15
N VAL A 75 -1.25 5.08 -21.43
CA VAL A 75 -0.77 4.08 -22.38
C VAL A 75 0.58 3.53 -21.95
N PHE A 76 1.51 4.40 -21.56
CA PHE A 76 2.84 4.00 -21.12
C PHE A 76 2.80 3.11 -19.87
N VAL A 77 2.09 3.52 -18.82
CA VAL A 77 1.95 2.75 -17.57
C VAL A 77 1.22 1.44 -17.84
N GLY A 78 0.16 1.45 -18.67
CA GLY A 78 -0.53 0.23 -19.07
C GLY A 78 0.40 -0.77 -19.73
N VAL A 79 1.09 -0.37 -20.81
CA VAL A 79 2.05 -1.24 -21.51
C VAL A 79 3.17 -1.72 -20.58
N LEU A 80 3.74 -0.82 -19.79
CA LEU A 80 4.82 -1.16 -18.86
C LEU A 80 4.35 -2.16 -17.79
N SER A 81 3.18 -1.95 -17.20
CA SER A 81 2.59 -2.86 -16.21
C SER A 81 2.28 -4.23 -16.81
N THR A 82 1.78 -4.30 -18.05
CA THR A 82 1.54 -5.57 -18.76
C THR A 82 2.85 -6.32 -19.03
N VAL A 83 3.90 -5.62 -19.48
CA VAL A 83 5.21 -6.24 -19.70
C VAL A 83 5.81 -6.75 -18.40
N ILE A 84 5.75 -5.94 -17.33
CA ILE A 84 6.22 -6.37 -16.00
C ILE A 84 5.42 -7.58 -15.54
N ALA A 85 4.08 -7.55 -15.59
CA ALA A 85 3.24 -8.67 -15.18
C ALA A 85 3.53 -9.96 -15.96
N ALA A 86 3.86 -9.86 -17.26
CA ALA A 86 4.21 -11.01 -18.08
C ALA A 86 5.60 -11.62 -17.75
N LEU A 87 6.52 -10.83 -17.19
CA LEU A 87 7.89 -11.23 -16.89
C LEU A 87 8.15 -11.44 -15.38
N PHE A 88 7.25 -10.98 -14.51
CA PHE A 88 7.45 -10.99 -13.07
C PHE A 88 7.27 -12.40 -12.51
N PRO A 89 8.28 -12.96 -11.80
CA PRO A 89 8.22 -14.32 -11.28
C PRO A 89 7.21 -14.42 -10.13
N ALA A 90 6.35 -15.43 -10.18
CA ALA A 90 5.30 -15.66 -9.18
C ALA A 90 5.89 -15.93 -7.78
N GLU A 91 7.06 -16.55 -7.73
CA GLU A 91 7.79 -16.87 -6.49
C GLU A 91 8.29 -15.59 -5.78
N ALA A 92 8.51 -14.50 -6.51
CA ALA A 92 8.93 -13.22 -5.94
C ALA A 92 7.76 -12.34 -5.49
N TYR A 93 6.51 -12.76 -5.73
CA TYR A 93 5.32 -11.96 -5.43
C TYR A 93 5.18 -11.69 -3.93
N GLU A 94 5.47 -12.68 -3.09
CA GLU A 94 5.46 -12.50 -1.63
C GLU A 94 6.46 -11.42 -1.18
N TRP A 95 7.69 -11.44 -1.69
CA TRP A 95 8.68 -10.39 -1.39
C TRP A 95 8.21 -9.02 -1.78
N PHE A 96 7.63 -8.91 -2.97
CA PHE A 96 7.12 -7.66 -3.46
C PHE A 96 6.01 -7.12 -2.56
N LEU A 97 5.08 -7.97 -2.11
CA LEU A 97 4.04 -7.57 -1.17
C LEU A 97 4.62 -7.10 0.18
N LEU A 98 5.62 -7.79 0.71
CA LEU A 98 6.27 -7.38 1.97
C LEU A 98 7.03 -6.04 1.83
N LEU A 99 7.63 -5.80 0.66
CA LEU A 99 8.26 -4.51 0.35
C LEU A 99 7.22 -3.38 0.31
N LEU A 100 6.06 -3.62 -0.30
CA LEU A 100 4.96 -2.66 -0.32
C LEU A 100 4.47 -2.37 1.10
N VAL A 101 4.21 -3.40 1.91
CA VAL A 101 3.80 -3.23 3.32
C VAL A 101 4.82 -2.39 4.09
N SER A 102 6.10 -2.69 3.91
CA SER A 102 7.19 -1.96 4.58
C SER A 102 7.21 -0.48 4.22
N ALA A 103 6.93 -0.11 2.97
CA ALA A 103 6.92 1.28 2.51
C ALA A 103 5.65 2.04 2.88
N PHE A 104 4.48 1.40 2.71
CA PHE A 104 3.18 2.06 2.82
C PHE A 104 2.67 2.17 4.25
N VAL A 105 2.95 1.20 5.13
CA VAL A 105 2.48 1.26 6.52
C VAL A 105 3.03 2.48 7.25
N PRO A 106 4.36 2.75 7.27
CA PRO A 106 4.89 3.94 7.91
C PRO A 106 4.39 5.23 7.28
N LEU A 107 4.28 5.25 5.94
CA LEU A 107 3.78 6.41 5.20
C LEU A 107 2.35 6.76 5.61
N ALA A 108 1.45 5.77 5.67
CA ALA A 108 0.06 5.98 6.07
C ALA A 108 -0.04 6.51 7.51
N VAL A 109 0.76 5.98 8.44
CA VAL A 109 0.79 6.44 9.83
C VAL A 109 1.22 7.90 9.93
N ILE A 110 2.32 8.27 9.25
CA ILE A 110 2.79 9.66 9.21
C ILE A 110 1.72 10.58 8.63
N MET A 111 1.08 10.20 7.52
CA MET A 111 0.02 10.99 6.89
C MET A 111 -1.17 11.21 7.82
N VAL A 112 -1.67 10.14 8.46
CA VAL A 112 -2.81 10.23 9.39
C VAL A 112 -2.46 11.12 10.58
N MET A 113 -1.32 10.87 11.23
CA MET A 113 -0.91 11.65 12.39
C MET A 113 -0.68 13.11 12.05
N ASP A 114 -0.07 13.39 10.90
CA ASP A 114 0.24 14.75 10.50
C ASP A 114 -1.01 15.55 10.10
N TYR A 115 -1.98 14.88 9.46
CA TYR A 115 -3.30 15.43 9.13
C TYR A 115 -4.09 15.84 10.38
N PHE A 116 -4.13 14.98 11.39
CA PHE A 116 -4.85 15.27 12.64
C PHE A 116 -4.07 16.16 13.63
N ALA A 117 -2.79 16.43 13.38
CA ALA A 117 -1.96 17.24 14.27
C ALA A 117 -2.31 18.74 14.24
N ALA A 118 -2.66 19.29 13.08
CA ALA A 118 -2.97 20.71 12.92
C ALA A 118 -3.84 20.95 11.68
N PRO A 119 -4.66 22.01 11.64
CA PRO A 119 -5.43 22.36 10.46
C PRO A 119 -4.51 22.61 9.25
N TYR A 120 -4.93 22.09 8.11
CA TYR A 120 -4.22 22.20 6.85
C TYR A 120 -4.77 23.34 6.00
N ASN A 121 -3.88 24.13 5.39
CA ASN A 121 -4.28 25.13 4.40
C ASN A 121 -4.04 24.56 2.98
N PRO A 122 -5.11 24.24 2.22
CA PRO A 122 -4.97 23.69 0.87
C PRO A 122 -4.25 24.62 -0.10
N GLU A 123 -4.38 25.93 0.06
CA GLU A 123 -3.77 26.92 -0.84
C GLU A 123 -2.24 26.90 -0.71
N GLU A 124 -1.73 26.73 0.51
CA GLU A 124 -0.28 26.64 0.77
C GLU A 124 0.36 25.37 0.20
N LEU A 125 -0.41 24.32 -0.13
CA LEU A 125 0.10 23.10 -0.77
C LEU A 125 0.52 23.34 -2.23
N LEU A 126 -0.04 24.37 -2.88
CA LEU A 126 0.24 24.70 -4.28
C LEU A 126 1.39 25.71 -4.42
N VAL A 127 1.76 26.39 -3.34
CA VAL A 127 2.78 27.45 -3.34
C VAL A 127 4.18 26.84 -3.18
N ARG A 128 5.01 26.96 -4.22
CA ARG A 128 6.45 26.70 -4.10
C ARG A 128 7.04 27.74 -3.13
N SER A 129 7.83 27.28 -2.16
CA SER A 129 8.30 28.04 -0.98
C SER A 129 7.25 28.43 0.07
N GLY A 130 6.09 27.78 0.08
CA GLY A 130 5.10 27.93 1.16
C GLY A 130 5.50 27.23 2.46
N ARG A 131 4.59 27.26 3.45
CA ARG A 131 4.77 26.68 4.79
C ARG A 131 5.15 25.19 4.79
N TYR A 132 4.70 24.45 3.77
CA TYR A 132 4.95 23.02 3.60
C TYR A 132 6.15 22.71 2.69
N TRP A 133 6.92 23.71 2.27
CA TRP A 133 8.11 23.52 1.42
C TRP A 133 9.33 23.04 2.21
N PHE A 134 9.34 23.18 3.55
CA PHE A 134 10.43 22.72 4.44
C PHE A 134 11.83 23.00 3.87
N TRP A 135 12.75 22.03 3.90
CA TRP A 135 14.09 22.16 3.33
C TRP A 135 14.07 21.72 1.86
N ARG A 136 13.97 22.70 0.94
CA ARG A 136 13.98 22.48 -0.53
C ARG A 136 12.89 21.51 -1.04
N GLY A 137 11.76 21.43 -0.36
CA GLY A 137 10.65 20.52 -0.65
C GLY A 137 10.58 19.29 0.27
N PHE A 138 11.58 19.09 1.15
CA PHE A 138 11.69 17.88 1.96
C PHE A 138 11.57 18.14 3.46
N ASN A 139 10.69 17.39 4.11
CA ASN A 139 10.66 17.26 5.57
C ASN A 139 11.60 16.13 6.00
N ILE A 140 12.87 16.48 6.25
CA ILE A 140 13.94 15.53 6.61
C ILE A 140 13.57 14.67 7.82
N TYR A 141 12.86 15.24 8.80
CA TYR A 141 12.43 14.48 9.99
C TYR A 141 11.38 13.43 9.64
N ALA A 142 10.34 13.80 8.90
CA ALA A 142 9.32 12.84 8.46
C ALA A 142 9.93 11.74 7.58
N MET A 143 10.87 12.09 6.69
CA MET A 143 11.63 11.12 5.90
C MET A 143 12.51 10.22 6.75
N GLY A 144 13.14 10.75 7.81
CA GLY A 144 13.93 9.98 8.76
C GLY A 144 13.08 8.98 9.53
N VAL A 145 11.93 9.39 10.04
CA VAL A 145 10.96 8.49 10.70
C VAL A 145 10.48 7.42 9.73
N TRP A 146 10.12 7.81 8.50
CA TRP A 146 9.71 6.86 7.46
C TRP A 146 10.81 5.84 7.16
N ALA A 147 12.05 6.28 6.96
CA ALA A 147 13.18 5.39 6.63
C ALA A 147 13.49 4.42 7.77
N VAL A 148 13.51 4.89 9.02
CA VAL A 148 13.71 4.04 10.21
C VAL A 148 12.62 2.98 10.31
N SER A 149 11.35 3.37 10.16
CA SER A 149 10.22 2.44 10.21
C SER A 149 10.18 1.48 9.02
N PHE A 150 10.57 1.94 7.83
CA PHE A 150 10.69 1.11 6.62
C PHE A 150 11.73 0.00 6.83
N ILE A 151 12.93 0.38 7.30
CA ILE A 151 14.00 -0.57 7.61
C ILE A 151 13.56 -1.52 8.71
N PHE A 152 12.91 -1.03 9.76
CA PHE A 152 12.39 -1.87 10.83
C PHE A 152 11.38 -2.92 10.31
N CYS A 153 10.45 -2.53 9.43
CA CYS A 153 9.50 -3.45 8.84
C CYS A 153 10.19 -4.52 7.98
N LEU A 154 11.18 -4.12 7.17
CA LEU A 154 12.01 -5.06 6.40
C LEU A 154 12.79 -6.03 7.30
N LEU A 155 13.32 -5.56 8.43
CA LEU A 155 13.99 -6.40 9.41
C LEU A 155 13.03 -7.40 10.05
N LEU A 156 11.77 -7.03 10.32
CA LEU A 156 10.76 -8.00 10.76
C LEU A 156 10.45 -9.05 9.69
N SER A 157 10.51 -8.65 8.43
CA SER A 157 10.39 -9.53 7.28
C SER A 157 11.70 -10.23 6.90
N ILE A 158 12.76 -10.23 7.72
CA ILE A 158 14.08 -10.76 7.30
C ILE A 158 14.12 -12.29 7.13
N ALA A 159 13.42 -13.04 7.98
CA ALA A 159 13.27 -14.49 7.87
C ALA A 159 12.54 -14.84 6.58
N SER A 160 11.56 -13.98 6.30
CA SER A 160 11.04 -13.67 5.00
C SER A 160 12.22 -13.59 3.98
N VAL A 161 12.68 -12.35 3.79
CA VAL A 161 13.42 -11.80 2.64
C VAL A 161 14.75 -12.44 2.38
N LEU A 162 15.47 -12.79 3.44
CA LEU A 162 16.84 -13.29 3.38
C LEU A 162 16.95 -14.75 3.81
N GLY A 163 15.84 -15.39 4.21
CA GLY A 163 15.87 -16.75 4.76
C GLY A 163 16.63 -16.86 6.08
N VAL A 164 16.89 -15.74 6.77
CA VAL A 164 17.63 -15.72 8.05
C VAL A 164 16.65 -15.71 9.20
N ASP A 165 16.54 -16.84 9.90
CA ASP A 165 15.64 -16.95 11.06
C ASP A 165 16.31 -16.44 12.34
N ILE A 166 15.77 -15.35 12.89
CA ILE A 166 16.16 -14.80 14.18
C ILE A 166 14.96 -15.01 15.12
N PRO A 167 15.04 -15.89 16.12
CA PRO A 167 13.86 -16.36 16.89
C PRO A 167 12.98 -15.25 17.49
N VAL A 168 13.58 -14.14 17.93
CA VAL A 168 12.83 -13.00 18.48
C VAL A 168 12.06 -12.25 17.38
N VAL A 169 12.69 -12.08 16.22
CA VAL A 169 12.14 -11.31 15.08
C VAL A 169 11.04 -12.11 14.39
N SER A 170 11.31 -13.39 14.10
CA SER A 170 10.32 -14.29 13.52
C SER A 170 9.15 -14.54 14.46
N GLY A 171 9.39 -14.63 15.77
CA GLY A 171 8.33 -14.70 16.77
C GLY A 171 7.39 -13.49 16.75
N ILE A 172 7.92 -12.27 16.60
CA ILE A 172 7.09 -11.06 16.50
C ILE A 172 6.29 -11.07 15.19
N ALA A 173 6.94 -11.36 14.07
CA ALA A 173 6.30 -11.39 12.75
C ALA A 173 5.21 -12.46 12.66
N ALA A 174 5.42 -13.64 13.23
CA ALA A 174 4.46 -14.74 13.23
C ALA A 174 3.21 -14.46 14.08
N ASN A 175 3.38 -13.81 15.24
CA ASN A 175 2.27 -13.56 16.17
C ASN A 175 1.47 -12.30 15.85
N TYR A 176 2.13 -11.24 15.38
CA TYR A 176 1.52 -9.91 15.22
C TYR A 176 1.52 -9.39 13.79
N GLY A 177 2.13 -10.13 12.85
CA GLY A 177 2.47 -9.60 11.54
C GLY A 177 3.54 -8.51 11.62
N THR A 178 4.01 -8.04 10.47
CA THR A 178 5.03 -6.98 10.41
C THR A 178 4.42 -5.57 10.45
N SER A 179 3.13 -5.43 10.11
CA SER A 179 2.43 -4.14 10.02
C SER A 179 2.13 -3.52 11.37
N LEU A 180 1.63 -4.29 12.35
CA LEU A 180 1.26 -3.76 13.68
C LEU A 180 2.45 -3.21 14.48
N PRO A 181 3.58 -3.94 14.62
CA PRO A 181 4.75 -3.39 15.30
C PRO A 181 5.30 -2.15 14.58
N THR A 182 5.30 -2.17 13.24
CA THR A 182 5.76 -1.04 12.42
C THR A 182 4.87 0.19 12.60
N LEU A 183 3.56 0.01 12.67
CA LEU A 183 2.61 1.06 12.97
C LEU A 183 2.90 1.68 14.34
N ALA A 184 3.04 0.85 15.37
CA ALA A 184 3.32 1.31 16.74
C ALA A 184 4.64 2.09 16.82
N LEU A 185 5.71 1.58 16.20
CA LEU A 185 6.99 2.25 16.14
C LEU A 185 6.89 3.60 15.42
N THR A 186 6.29 3.62 14.22
CA THR A 186 6.14 4.84 13.43
C THR A 186 5.35 5.90 14.20
N ALA A 187 4.26 5.48 14.85
CA ALA A 187 3.45 6.37 15.66
C ALA A 187 4.24 6.95 16.83
N ALA A 188 4.98 6.11 17.56
CA ALA A 188 5.82 6.56 18.67
C ALA A 188 6.90 7.56 18.24
N LEU A 189 7.56 7.30 17.10
CA LEU A 189 8.60 8.19 16.56
C LEU A 189 8.04 9.52 16.03
N TYR A 190 6.85 9.53 15.43
CA TYR A 190 6.26 10.75 14.86
C TYR A 190 5.46 11.58 15.88
N LEU A 191 5.01 10.98 16.99
CA LEU A 191 4.16 11.64 18.00
C LEU A 191 4.72 12.95 18.55
N PRO A 192 6.01 13.08 18.92
CA PRO A 192 6.56 14.34 19.44
C PRO A 192 6.41 15.50 18.46
N ILE A 193 6.53 15.22 17.16
CA ILE A 193 6.41 16.20 16.08
C ILE A 193 4.94 16.62 15.92
N ALA A 194 4.04 15.64 15.87
CA ALA A 194 2.60 15.90 15.80
C ALA A 194 2.14 16.78 16.97
N LEU A 195 2.61 16.49 18.19
CA LEU A 195 2.29 17.28 19.38
C LEU A 195 2.88 18.69 19.33
N ALA A 196 4.13 18.84 18.86
CA ALA A 196 4.75 20.16 18.70
C ALA A 196 4.01 21.02 17.67
N LYS A 197 3.57 20.41 16.56
CA LYS A 197 2.76 21.08 15.52
C LYS A 197 1.41 21.54 16.07
N ARG A 198 0.73 20.69 16.85
CA ARG A 198 -0.52 21.01 17.52
C ARG A 198 -0.39 22.19 18.48
N LYS A 199 0.68 22.22 19.29
CA LYS A 199 0.95 23.33 20.22
C LYS A 199 1.14 24.66 19.49
N ARG A 200 1.89 24.67 18.38
CA ARG A 200 2.11 25.88 17.57
C ARG A 200 0.82 26.40 16.93
N ALA A 201 -0.06 25.51 16.48
CA ALA A 201 -1.35 25.88 15.91
C ALA A 201 -2.33 26.42 16.97
N ALA A 202 -2.22 26.01 18.24
CA ALA A 202 -3.05 26.52 19.32
C ALA A 202 -2.58 27.89 19.86
N SER A 203 -1.35 28.30 19.56
CA SER A 203 -0.77 29.59 19.97
C SER A 203 -0.91 30.71 18.93
N THR A 204 -1.49 30.41 17.77
CA THR A 204 -1.76 31.34 16.64
C THR A 204 -3.25 31.53 16.48
#